data_AF-A0A4Y2D002-F1
#
_entry.id   AF-A0A4Y2D002-F1
#
_cell.length_a   1.000
_cell.length_b   1.000
_cell.length_c   1.000
_cell.angle_alpha   90.00
_cell.angle_beta   90.00
_cell.angle_gamma   90.00
#
_symmetry.space_group_name_H-M   'P 1'
#
loop_
_entity.id
_entity.type
_entity.pdbx_description
1 polymer ?
#
loop_
_entity_poly.entity_id
_entity_poly.type
_entity_poly.pdbx_seq_one_letter_code
_entity_poly.pdbx_strand_id
1 'polypeptide(L)'
;MHSVLPPNRHNKRQPGVMYHDTTSGFYGKGKLQAVQLFNCSKYLKDIPGIFNNPKSTYIDIETAGERFILALHSNTMKEESSLNKMRYDCFNQLVGQASSAIHLSKLPPNTVAAHQHCRRTFHQVQTWKGECFNPLSWGRKLVNKSLTPIYIIKGLKPAKIVSLITCGCNKV
;
A
#
# COMPACT_ATOMS: atom_id res chain seq x y z
N MET A 1 -27.50 -21.22 -37.42
CA MET A 1 -27.96 -21.20 -36.01
C MET A 1 -27.07 -20.23 -35.25
N HIS A 2 -27.46 -18.95 -35.21
CA HIS A 2 -26.77 -17.91 -34.44
C HIS A 2 -27.72 -17.44 -33.35
N SER A 3 -27.48 -17.87 -32.11
CA SER A 3 -28.25 -17.42 -30.95
C SER A 3 -27.60 -16.16 -30.40
N VAL A 4 -28.11 -15.00 -30.81
CA VAL A 4 -27.79 -13.70 -30.21
C VAL A 4 -28.55 -13.60 -28.90
N LEU A 5 -27.83 -13.64 -27.77
CA LEU A 5 -28.40 -13.31 -26.45
C LEU A 5 -28.76 -11.81 -26.42
N PRO A 6 -29.94 -11.41 -25.91
CA PRO A 6 -30.31 -10.00 -25.83
C PRO A 6 -29.52 -9.28 -24.72
N PRO A 7 -29.25 -7.96 -24.88
CA PRO A 7 -28.58 -7.19 -23.85
C PRO A 7 -29.51 -6.96 -22.66
N ASN A 8 -29.13 -7.50 -21.50
CA ASN A 8 -29.89 -7.37 -20.26
C ASN A 8 -29.83 -5.90 -19.78
N ARG A 9 -30.91 -5.15 -20.06
CA ARG A 9 -31.14 -3.79 -19.57
C ARG A 9 -31.56 -3.81 -18.10
N HIS A 10 -30.59 -3.80 -17.19
CA HIS A 10 -30.79 -3.22 -15.86
C HIS A 10 -29.64 -2.28 -15.53
N ASN A 11 -29.77 -1.07 -16.08
CA ASN A 11 -28.91 0.07 -15.86
C ASN A 11 -29.17 0.64 -14.45
N LYS A 12 -28.59 0.04 -13.41
CA LYS A 12 -28.39 0.74 -12.14
C LYS A 12 -27.22 1.69 -12.35
N ARG A 13 -27.52 2.95 -12.68
CA ARG A 13 -26.56 4.05 -12.68
C ARG A 13 -25.91 4.10 -11.31
N GLN A 14 -24.69 3.56 -11.18
CA GLN A 14 -23.87 3.80 -10.01
C GLN A 14 -23.47 5.28 -10.02
N PRO A 15 -23.45 5.97 -8.86
CA PRO A 15 -22.92 7.32 -8.79
C PRO A 15 -21.48 7.30 -9.31
N GLY A 16 -21.13 8.22 -10.20
CA GLY A 16 -19.77 8.38 -10.71
C GLY A 16 -18.80 8.66 -9.56
N VAL A 17 -18.22 7.60 -9.00
CA VAL A 17 -17.13 7.71 -8.03
C VAL A 17 -15.90 8.10 -8.84
N MET A 18 -15.51 9.38 -8.74
CA MET A 18 -14.26 9.87 -9.30
C MET A 18 -13.10 9.06 -8.71
N TYR A 19 -12.56 8.14 -9.50
CA TYR A 19 -11.51 7.22 -9.09
C TYR A 19 -10.18 7.97 -9.13
N HIS A 20 -9.76 8.55 -8.01
CA HIS A 20 -8.37 8.98 -7.87
C HIS A 20 -7.48 7.74 -7.80
N ASP A 21 -6.68 7.50 -8.85
CA ASP A 21 -5.65 6.47 -8.89
C ASP A 21 -4.62 6.76 -7.78
N THR A 22 -4.82 6.13 -6.62
CA THR A 22 -4.07 6.39 -5.37
C THR A 22 -3.27 5.18 -4.91
N THR A 23 -3.17 4.16 -5.77
CA THR A 23 -2.27 3.01 -5.62
C THR A 23 -1.01 3.26 -6.44
N SER A 24 -0.35 4.40 -6.22
CA SER A 24 0.99 4.64 -6.77
C SER A 24 2.00 3.67 -6.17
N GLY A 25 2.98 3.24 -6.97
CA GLY A 25 4.07 2.39 -6.50
C GLY A 25 4.92 3.06 -5.41
N PHE A 26 5.68 2.26 -4.66
CA PHE A 26 6.61 2.78 -3.66
C PHE A 26 7.76 3.56 -4.33
N TYR A 27 8.21 4.64 -3.68
CA TYR A 27 9.27 5.49 -4.24
C TYR A 27 10.53 4.68 -4.54
N GLY A 28 11.09 4.86 -5.74
CA GLY A 28 12.27 4.13 -6.19
C GLY A 28 12.04 2.63 -6.45
N LYS A 29 10.80 2.13 -6.43
CA LYS A 29 10.45 0.75 -6.75
C LYS A 29 9.69 0.67 -8.06
N GLY A 30 10.32 0.05 -9.06
CA GLY A 30 9.76 -0.06 -10.42
C GLY A 30 8.77 -1.20 -10.57
N LYS A 31 7.85 -1.09 -11.54
CA LYS A 31 6.90 -2.17 -11.89
C LYS A 31 7.62 -3.45 -12.33
N LEU A 32 8.70 -3.33 -13.10
CA LEU A 32 9.50 -4.46 -13.56
C LEU A 32 10.11 -5.22 -12.38
N GLN A 33 10.64 -4.51 -11.38
CA GLN A 33 11.19 -5.12 -10.17
C GLN A 33 10.13 -5.92 -9.41
N ALA A 34 8.92 -5.37 -9.27
CA ALA A 34 7.81 -6.08 -8.65
C ALA A 34 7.43 -7.38 -9.38
N VAL A 35 7.36 -7.35 -10.72
CA VAL A 35 7.05 -8.53 -11.54
C VAL A 35 8.17 -9.59 -11.44
N GLN A 36 9.42 -9.17 -11.54
CA GLN A 36 10.58 -10.06 -11.37
C GLN A 36 10.57 -10.73 -9.99
N LEU A 37 10.18 -9.98 -8.95
CA LEU A 37 10.10 -10.49 -7.59
C LEU A 37 9.09 -11.64 -7.47
N PHE A 38 7.93 -11.54 -8.11
CA PHE A 38 6.96 -12.64 -8.16
C PHE A 38 7.45 -13.86 -8.95
N ASN A 39 8.21 -13.64 -10.02
CA ASN A 39 8.74 -14.73 -10.84
C ASN A 39 9.85 -15.51 -10.12
N CYS A 40 10.71 -14.83 -9.37
CA CYS A 40 11.87 -15.45 -8.72
C CYS A 40 11.55 -16.04 -7.33
N SER A 41 10.56 -15.48 -6.61
CA SER A 41 10.32 -15.86 -5.22
C SER A 41 9.18 -16.87 -5.07
N LYS A 42 9.51 -18.12 -4.71
CA LYS A 42 8.51 -19.12 -4.29
C LYS A 42 7.67 -18.62 -3.10
N TYR A 43 8.28 -17.82 -2.23
CA TYR A 43 7.66 -17.24 -1.05
C TYR A 43 6.56 -16.21 -1.37
N LEU A 44 6.41 -15.73 -2.60
CA LEU A 44 5.40 -14.73 -2.94
C LEU A 44 4.31 -15.25 -3.88
N LYS A 45 4.35 -16.54 -4.25
CA LYS A 45 3.47 -17.12 -5.27
C LYS A 45 2.00 -17.16 -4.86
N ASP A 46 1.71 -17.24 -3.57
CA ASP A 46 0.36 -17.27 -3.01
C ASP A 46 -0.32 -15.89 -2.99
N ILE A 47 0.45 -14.81 -2.98
CA ILE A 47 -0.04 -13.43 -2.80
C ILE A 47 -1.03 -13.01 -3.89
N PRO A 48 -0.77 -13.22 -5.21
CA PRO A 48 -1.75 -12.88 -6.24
C PRO A 48 -3.08 -13.63 -6.05
N GLY A 49 -3.03 -14.88 -5.56
CA GLY A 49 -4.23 -15.67 -5.28
C GLY A 49 -5.08 -15.05 -4.17
N ILE A 50 -4.42 -14.57 -3.10
CA ILE A 50 -5.08 -13.86 -1.99
C ILE A 50 -5.73 -12.57 -2.50
N PHE A 51 -4.99 -11.74 -3.24
CA PHE A 51 -5.54 -10.47 -3.74
C PHE A 51 -6.64 -10.66 -4.79
N ASN A 52 -6.66 -11.80 -5.48
CA ASN A 52 -7.69 -12.13 -6.47
C ASN A 52 -8.96 -12.74 -5.84
N ASN A 53 -8.90 -13.24 -4.60
CA ASN A 53 -10.05 -13.86 -3.94
C ASN A 53 -10.92 -12.82 -3.22
N PRO A 54 -12.19 -12.59 -3.63
CA PRO A 54 -13.07 -11.63 -2.97
C PRO A 54 -13.39 -12.00 -1.51
N LYS A 55 -13.19 -13.26 -1.11
CA LYS A 55 -13.41 -13.75 0.26
C LYS A 55 -12.19 -13.61 1.17
N SER A 56 -11.08 -13.09 0.68
CA SER A 56 -9.89 -12.90 1.50
C SER A 56 -10.14 -11.91 2.64
N THR A 57 -9.66 -12.26 3.83
CA THR A 57 -9.86 -11.44 5.03
C THR A 57 -8.87 -10.27 5.05
N TYR A 58 -9.14 -9.28 5.91
CA TYR A 58 -8.18 -8.19 6.15
C TYR A 58 -6.80 -8.71 6.57
N ILE A 59 -6.77 -9.74 7.41
CA ILE A 59 -5.52 -10.33 7.93
C ILE A 59 -4.75 -10.95 6.77
N ASP A 60 -5.40 -11.75 5.93
CA ASP A 60 -4.73 -12.39 4.78
C ASP A 60 -4.11 -11.35 3.84
N ILE A 61 -4.87 -10.28 3.54
CA ILE A 61 -4.44 -9.20 2.64
C ILE A 61 -3.29 -8.41 3.24
N GLU A 62 -3.35 -8.11 4.53
CA GLU A 62 -2.31 -7.37 5.25
C GLU A 62 -1.04 -8.20 5.36
N THR A 63 -1.13 -9.44 5.82
CA THR A 63 0.03 -10.34 5.93
C THR A 63 0.67 -10.61 4.57
N ALA A 64 -0.11 -10.91 3.53
CA ALA A 64 0.41 -11.06 2.17
C ALA A 64 1.08 -9.78 1.66
N GLY A 65 0.44 -8.64 1.90
CA GLY A 65 0.97 -7.33 1.54
C GLY A 65 2.28 -6.97 2.24
N GLU A 66 2.37 -7.20 3.55
CA GLU A 66 3.59 -7.00 4.33
C GLU A 66 4.72 -7.88 3.82
N ARG A 67 4.47 -9.17 3.55
CA ARG A 67 5.43 -10.11 2.96
C ARG A 67 5.98 -9.58 1.63
N PHE A 68 5.11 -9.09 0.76
CA PHE A 68 5.52 -8.48 -0.51
C PHE A 68 6.37 -7.21 -0.30
N ILE A 69 5.97 -6.31 0.61
CA ILE A 69 6.69 -5.05 0.84
C ILE A 69 8.07 -5.31 1.48
N LEU A 70 8.15 -6.24 2.43
CA LEU A 70 9.42 -6.72 2.99
C LEU A 70 10.33 -7.22 1.88
N ALA A 71 9.79 -8.08 1.01
CA ALA A 71 10.53 -8.64 -0.11
C ALA A 71 10.99 -7.57 -1.12
N LEU A 72 10.18 -6.54 -1.35
CA LEU A 72 10.48 -5.46 -2.28
C LEU A 72 11.59 -4.52 -1.76
N HIS A 73 11.68 -4.35 -0.45
CA HIS A 73 12.67 -3.47 0.20
C HIS A 73 13.91 -4.20 0.70
N SER A 74 13.85 -5.51 0.89
CA SER A 74 14.96 -6.32 1.38
C SER A 74 15.78 -6.89 0.22
N ASN A 75 17.10 -6.72 0.27
CA ASN A 75 18.03 -7.48 -0.59
C ASN A 75 18.24 -8.93 -0.10
N THR A 76 17.82 -9.22 1.14
CA THR A 76 17.91 -10.55 1.77
C THR A 76 16.58 -10.87 2.45
N MET A 77 15.88 -11.91 2.02
CA MET A 77 14.64 -12.37 2.66
C MET A 77 14.99 -12.92 4.05
N LYS A 78 14.56 -12.25 5.12
CA LYS A 78 14.57 -12.82 6.47
C LYS A 78 13.11 -12.94 6.92
N GLU A 79 12.63 -14.17 7.04
CA GLU A 79 11.22 -14.48 7.34
C GLU A 79 10.72 -13.88 8.66
N GLU A 80 11.61 -13.49 9.57
CA GLU A 80 11.26 -12.90 10.88
C GLU A 80 11.33 -11.36 10.96
N SER A 81 11.57 -10.65 9.85
CA SER A 81 11.68 -9.19 9.90
C SER A 81 10.30 -8.50 9.85
N SER A 82 9.97 -7.69 10.87
CA SER A 82 8.79 -6.82 10.81
C SER A 82 9.06 -5.57 9.97
N LEU A 83 8.02 -5.00 9.34
CA LEU A 83 8.15 -3.76 8.56
C LEU A 83 8.73 -2.60 9.37
N ASN A 84 8.35 -2.49 10.64
CA ASN A 84 8.86 -1.44 11.52
C ASN A 84 10.35 -1.62 11.82
N LYS A 85 10.81 -2.86 12.03
CA LYS A 85 12.24 -3.16 12.21
C LYS A 85 13.02 -2.85 10.94
N MET A 86 12.56 -3.32 9.78
CA MET A 86 13.18 -3.01 8.49
C MET A 86 13.25 -1.50 8.23
N ARG A 87 12.18 -0.75 8.58
CA ARG A 87 12.16 0.71 8.45
C ARG A 87 13.21 1.38 9.34
N TYR A 88 13.38 0.91 10.58
CA TYR A 88 14.40 1.42 11.49
C TYR A 88 15.82 1.10 11.01
N ASP A 89 16.06 -0.14 10.58
CA ASP A 89 17.35 -0.58 10.04
C ASP A 89 17.72 0.22 8.78
N CYS A 90 16.76 0.43 7.88
CA CYS A 90 16.94 1.25 6.68
C CYS A 90 17.24 2.72 7.02
N PHE A 91 16.59 3.27 8.05
CA PHE A 91 16.89 4.62 8.54
C PHE A 91 18.33 4.72 9.05
N ASN A 92 18.77 3.79 9.90
CA ASN A 92 20.15 3.78 10.40
C ASN A 92 21.19 3.62 9.29
N GLN A 93 20.91 2.80 8.27
CA GLN A 93 21.76 2.68 7.09
C GLN A 93 21.86 4.00 6.31
N LEU A 94 20.72 4.66 6.08
CA LEU A 94 20.69 5.95 5.40
C LEU A 94 21.43 7.04 6.20
N VAL A 95 21.30 7.05 7.53
CA VAL A 95 22.05 7.96 8.41
C VAL A 95 23.55 7.68 8.34
N GLY A 96 23.96 6.41 8.43
CA GLY A 96 25.38 6.03 8.41
C GLY A 96 26.08 6.29 7.09
N GLN A 97 25.33 6.36 5.97
CA GLN A 97 25.86 6.64 4.63
C GLN A 97 25.69 8.11 4.21
N ALA A 98 24.98 8.92 4.99
CA ALA A 98 24.62 10.27 4.59
C ALA A 98 25.78 11.25 4.77
N SER A 99 26.25 11.81 3.66
CA SER A 99 27.04 13.05 3.62
C SER A 99 26.17 14.30 3.42
N SER A 100 24.85 14.13 3.25
CA SER A 100 23.87 15.20 2.97
C SER A 100 22.47 14.82 3.50
N ALA A 101 21.46 15.65 3.23
CA ALA A 101 20.10 15.45 3.73
C ALA A 101 19.51 14.08 3.36
N ILE A 102 18.99 13.37 4.37
CA ILE A 102 18.43 12.02 4.21
C ILE A 102 17.09 12.09 3.46
N HIS A 103 17.00 11.41 2.32
CA HIS A 103 15.75 11.32 1.57
C HIS A 103 14.81 10.28 2.21
N LEU A 104 13.91 10.73 3.07
CA LEU A 104 12.97 9.87 3.82
C LEU A 104 12.01 9.06 2.92
N SER A 105 11.82 9.45 1.67
CA SER A 105 10.99 8.71 0.70
C SER A 105 11.56 7.33 0.35
N LYS A 106 12.87 7.10 0.57
CA LYS A 106 13.52 5.80 0.37
C LYS A 106 13.18 4.79 1.46
N LEU A 107 12.65 5.25 2.59
CA LEU A 107 12.24 4.37 3.68
C LEU A 107 11.04 3.51 3.25
N PRO A 108 11.01 2.22 3.63
CA PRO A 108 9.80 1.42 3.47
C PRO A 108 8.64 2.02 4.28
N PRO A 109 7.38 1.78 3.88
CA PRO A 109 6.23 2.18 4.69
C PRO A 109 6.29 1.51 6.08
N ASN A 110 5.73 2.17 7.08
CA ASN A 110 5.46 1.48 8.36
C ASN A 110 4.26 0.51 8.18
N THR A 111 4.08 -0.40 9.14
CA THR A 111 3.01 -1.41 9.12
C THR A 111 1.63 -0.81 8.86
N VAL A 112 1.25 0.28 9.54
CA VAL A 112 -0.07 0.89 9.35
C VAL A 112 -0.26 1.42 7.94
N ALA A 113 0.73 2.13 7.40
CA ALA A 113 0.67 2.66 6.04
C ALA A 113 0.66 1.54 4.99
N ALA A 114 1.44 0.47 5.22
CA ALA A 114 1.46 -0.72 4.38
C ALA A 114 0.08 -1.40 4.35
N HIS A 115 -0.52 -1.65 5.50
CA HIS A 115 -1.86 -2.26 5.61
C HIS A 115 -2.91 -1.43 4.86
N GLN A 116 -2.91 -0.10 5.05
CA GLN A 116 -3.84 0.79 4.35
C GLN A 116 -3.62 0.78 2.83
N HIS A 117 -2.36 0.71 2.37
CA HIS A 117 -2.05 0.56 0.95
C HIS A 117 -2.59 -0.78 0.41
N CYS A 118 -2.34 -1.89 1.11
CA CYS A 118 -2.77 -3.22 0.71
C CYS A 118 -4.29 -3.34 0.63
N ARG A 119 -5.02 -2.77 1.60
CA ARG A 119 -6.50 -2.69 1.56
C ARG A 119 -7.00 -1.94 0.32
N ARG A 120 -6.38 -0.82 -0.03
CA ARG A 120 -6.74 -0.04 -1.23
C ARG A 120 -6.44 -0.82 -2.51
N THR A 121 -5.28 -1.47 -2.58
CA THR A 121 -4.88 -2.30 -3.72
C THR A 121 -5.83 -3.48 -3.90
N PHE A 122 -6.22 -4.15 -2.82
CA PHE A 122 -7.24 -5.20 -2.88
C PHE A 122 -8.57 -4.67 -3.43
N HIS A 123 -9.09 -3.58 -2.88
CA HIS A 123 -10.33 -2.98 -3.37
C HIS A 123 -10.26 -2.59 -4.85
N GLN A 124 -9.12 -2.07 -5.31
CA GLN A 124 -8.88 -1.75 -6.71
C GLN A 124 -8.97 -3.00 -7.60
N VAL A 125 -8.27 -4.08 -7.21
CA VAL A 125 -8.29 -5.36 -7.93
C VAL A 125 -9.70 -5.93 -7.98
N GLN A 126 -10.43 -5.93 -6.87
CA GLN A 126 -11.81 -6.43 -6.82
C GLN A 126 -12.77 -5.57 -7.65
N THR A 127 -12.60 -4.25 -7.65
CA THR A 127 -13.38 -3.36 -8.52
C THR A 127 -13.17 -3.69 -10.00
N TRP A 128 -11.94 -3.98 -10.43
CA TRP A 128 -11.66 -4.40 -11.80
C TRP A 128 -12.36 -5.71 -12.18
N LYS A 129 -12.68 -6.57 -11.20
CA LYS A 129 -13.44 -7.80 -11.40
C LYS A 129 -14.96 -7.60 -11.40
N GLY A 130 -15.43 -6.38 -11.15
CA GLY A 130 -16.85 -6.06 -11.03
C GLY A 130 -17.45 -6.34 -9.65
N GLU A 131 -16.62 -6.62 -8.63
CA GLU A 131 -17.10 -6.77 -7.26
C GLU A 131 -17.46 -5.42 -6.65
N CYS A 132 -18.56 -5.38 -5.90
CA CYS A 132 -19.08 -4.15 -5.31
C CYS A 132 -18.77 -4.10 -3.81
N PHE A 133 -17.59 -3.60 -3.46
CA PHE A 133 -17.19 -3.39 -2.06
C PHE A 133 -17.46 -1.94 -1.61
N ASN A 134 -17.74 -1.75 -0.31
CA ASN A 134 -17.84 -0.42 0.28
C ASN A 134 -16.45 0.24 0.36
N PRO A 135 -16.20 1.36 -0.34
CA PRO A 135 -14.88 2.00 -0.35
C PRO A 135 -14.39 2.43 1.04
N LEU A 136 -15.31 2.76 1.96
CA LEU A 136 -14.99 3.19 3.33
C LEU A 136 -14.37 2.07 4.17
N SER A 137 -14.67 0.82 3.83
CA SER A 137 -14.12 -0.36 4.51
C SER A 137 -12.68 -0.65 4.07
N TRP A 138 -12.22 -0.11 2.92
CA TRP A 138 -10.97 -0.52 2.29
C TRP A 138 -9.93 0.60 2.20
N GLY A 139 -9.72 1.29 3.32
CA GLY A 139 -8.63 2.26 3.48
C GLY A 139 -8.88 3.62 2.83
N ARG A 140 -10.16 3.99 2.67
CA ARG A 140 -10.62 5.34 2.33
C ARG A 140 -11.57 5.84 3.41
N LYS A 141 -11.66 7.16 3.55
CA LYS A 141 -12.59 7.85 4.46
C LYS A 141 -13.36 8.93 3.69
N LEU A 142 -14.56 9.25 4.15
CA LEU A 142 -15.33 10.36 3.61
C LEU A 142 -14.86 11.66 4.27
N VAL A 143 -14.40 12.61 3.47
CA VAL A 143 -14.05 13.98 3.90
C VAL A 143 -14.67 14.94 2.90
N ASN A 144 -15.51 15.87 3.35
CA ASN A 144 -16.17 16.87 2.50
C ASN A 144 -16.87 16.22 1.27
N LYS A 145 -17.66 15.17 1.49
CA LYS A 145 -18.35 14.38 0.46
C LYS A 145 -17.43 13.69 -0.57
N SER A 146 -16.12 13.73 -0.36
CA SER A 146 -15.12 13.11 -1.23
C SER A 146 -14.43 11.93 -0.52
N LEU A 147 -14.17 10.85 -1.26
CA LEU A 147 -13.42 9.71 -0.74
C LEU A 147 -11.92 10.02 -0.78
N THR A 148 -11.30 10.05 0.39
CA THR A 148 -9.87 10.35 0.55
C THR A 148 -9.13 9.15 1.16
N PRO A 149 -7.89 8.86 0.73
CA PRO A 149 -7.12 7.76 1.33
C PRO A 149 -6.84 7.98 2.82
N ILE A 150 -6.85 6.89 3.58
CA ILE A 150 -6.35 6.88 4.96
C ILE A 150 -4.85 6.60 4.91
N TYR A 151 -4.03 7.60 5.25
CA TYR A 151 -2.57 7.45 5.28
C TYR A 151 -2.06 6.98 6.66
N ILE A 152 -2.66 7.48 7.74
CA ILE A 152 -2.29 7.18 9.13
C ILE A 152 -3.56 7.19 9.99
N ILE A 153 -3.72 6.21 10.88
CA ILE A 153 -4.74 6.24 11.93
C ILE A 153 -4.30 7.29 12.96
N LYS A 154 -5.13 8.31 13.19
CA LYS A 154 -4.89 9.46 14.08
C LYS A 154 -4.23 8.97 15.38
N GLY A 155 -2.92 9.18 15.58
CA GLY A 155 -2.26 8.75 16.84
C GLY A 155 -0.74 8.56 16.88
N LEU A 156 0.01 8.49 15.76
CA LEU A 156 1.46 8.24 15.81
C LEU A 156 2.31 9.52 15.74
N LYS A 157 1.99 10.52 16.58
CA LYS A 157 2.90 11.65 16.80
C LYS A 157 3.37 11.61 18.27
N PRO A 158 4.47 10.90 18.60
CA PRO A 158 5.12 11.14 19.88
C PRO A 158 5.55 12.60 19.89
N ALA A 159 4.92 13.43 20.73
CA ALA A 159 5.22 14.87 20.82
C ALA A 159 6.73 15.13 21.00
N LYS A 160 7.43 14.19 21.64
CA LYS A 160 8.89 14.20 21.90
C LYS A 160 9.78 14.16 20.64
N ILE A 161 9.32 13.62 19.51
CA ILE A 161 10.12 13.59 18.26
C ILE A 161 10.07 14.93 17.53
N VAL A 162 8.95 15.65 17.63
CA VAL A 162 8.78 16.94 16.98
C VAL A 162 9.69 18.00 17.60
N SER A 163 9.97 17.90 18.90
CA SER A 163 10.91 18.80 19.60
C SER A 163 12.38 18.55 19.28
N LEU A 164 12.74 17.40 18.69
CA LEU A 164 14.12 17.05 18.33
C LEU A 164 14.47 17.45 16.89
N ILE A 165 13.49 17.72 16.04
CA ILE A 165 13.69 18.15 14.66
C ILE A 165 13.62 19.68 14.64
N THR A 166 14.75 20.34 14.84
CA THR A 166 14.89 21.79 14.64
C THR A 166 15.30 22.07 13.19
N CYS A 167 14.59 22.99 12.52
CA CYS A 167 15.03 23.57 11.25
C CYS A 167 16.19 24.52 11.57
N GLY A 168 17.31 24.46 10.84
CA GLY A 168 18.36 25.48 10.91
C GLY A 168 17.93 26.87 10.38
N CYS A 169 16.63 27.07 10.21
CA CYS A 169 15.98 28.17 9.52
C CYS A 169 15.72 29.38 10.43
N ASN A 170 16.21 29.33 11.68
CA ASN A 170 16.16 30.42 12.65
C ASN A 170 17.56 30.91 13.02
N LYS A 171 18.48 31.01 12.05
CA LYS A 171 19.60 31.93 12.18
C LYS A 171 19.12 33.31 11.72
N VAL A 172 18.52 34.05 12.64
CA VAL A 172 18.39 35.51 12.57
C VAL A 172 19.19 36.08 13.72
#